data_AF-A0A392N392-F1
#
_entry.id   AF-A0A392N392-F1
#
_cell.length_a   1.000
_cell.length_b   1.000
_cell.length_c   1.000
_cell.angle_alpha   90.00
_cell.angle_beta   90.00
_cell.angle_gamma   90.00
#
_symmetry.space_group_name_H-M   'P 1'
#
loop_
_entity.id
_entity.type
_entity.pdbx_description
1 polymer ?
#
loop_
_entity_poly.entity_id
_entity_poly.type
_entity_poly.pdbx_seq_one_letter_code
_entity_poly.pdbx_strand_id
1 'polypeptide(L)'
;AYKHVTWLRSEAFKTPDLKPEQFAIVVRDIPPVPEGQTRKEQVDSYFRAIYPETFYRSMIITDNKKVNKIWEELEGFKKKLIRAETVFANSKTTAKPEGTRPTNKTGWLGLIGKKVDSIEYYNEKINELVAKLESEQKITLKEKQQNAAIVFFSNRVVAASAAQSLHAQTVDKWSVFGAPEPCQLLWPNLKIKYFEREVRQYVVYFIVALAILFYMIPITFVS
;
A
#
# COMPACT_ATOMS: atom_id res chain seq x y z
N ALA A 1 -25.20 13.37 -23.86
CA ALA A 1 -24.11 13.28 -22.85
C ALA A 1 -23.78 11.83 -22.46
N TYR A 2 -24.69 11.08 -21.82
CA TYR A 2 -24.40 9.72 -21.31
C TYR A 2 -23.81 8.75 -22.34
N LYS A 3 -24.49 8.56 -23.49
CA LYS A 3 -24.03 7.65 -24.57
C LYS A 3 -22.62 7.99 -25.07
N HIS A 4 -22.28 9.28 -25.12
CA HIS A 4 -20.96 9.75 -25.54
C HIS A 4 -19.87 9.37 -24.53
N VAL A 5 -20.13 9.56 -23.22
CA VAL A 5 -19.19 9.16 -22.16
C VAL A 5 -19.00 7.65 -22.12
N THR A 6 -20.08 6.87 -22.29
CA THR A 6 -19.99 5.40 -22.38
C THR A 6 -19.15 4.95 -23.57
N TRP A 7 -19.29 5.63 -24.72
CA TRP A 7 -18.45 5.37 -25.89
C TRP A 7 -16.98 5.68 -25.61
N LEU A 8 -16.66 6.87 -25.07
CA LEU A 8 -15.29 7.24 -24.67
C LEU A 8 -14.68 6.23 -23.69
N ARG A 9 -15.47 5.77 -22.70
CA ARG A 9 -15.04 4.75 -21.72
C ARG A 9 -14.73 3.42 -22.41
N SER A 10 -15.57 2.98 -23.34
CA SER A 10 -15.35 1.73 -24.10
C SER A 10 -14.07 1.80 -24.94
N GLU A 11 -13.86 2.91 -25.65
CA GLU A 11 -12.63 3.14 -26.43
C GLU A 11 -11.38 3.15 -25.53
N ALA A 12 -11.44 3.80 -24.37
CA ALA A 12 -10.35 3.79 -23.40
C ALA A 12 -10.03 2.40 -22.82
N PHE A 13 -11.01 1.48 -22.75
CA PHE A 13 -10.77 0.09 -22.31
C PHE A 13 -10.22 -0.82 -23.40
N LYS A 14 -10.38 -0.46 -24.67
CA LYS A 14 -9.86 -1.23 -25.81
C LYS A 14 -8.38 -0.96 -26.09
N THR A 15 -7.77 0.01 -25.42
CA THR A 15 -6.35 0.32 -25.63
C THR A 15 -5.50 -0.93 -25.38
N PRO A 16 -4.45 -1.17 -26.20
CA PRO A 16 -3.68 -2.40 -26.16
C PRO A 16 -2.81 -2.52 -24.89
N ASP A 17 -2.66 -1.43 -24.14
CA ASP A 17 -1.82 -1.36 -22.96
C ASP A 17 -2.25 -2.37 -21.89
N LEU A 18 -1.28 -3.20 -21.49
CA LEU A 18 -1.47 -4.19 -20.44
C LEU A 18 -1.45 -3.48 -19.08
N LYS A 19 -2.58 -3.49 -18.38
CA LYS A 19 -2.68 -2.97 -17.02
C LYS A 19 -2.79 -4.11 -16.01
N PRO A 20 -2.03 -4.08 -14.90
CA PRO A 20 -2.03 -5.17 -13.92
C PRO A 20 -3.41 -5.38 -13.27
N GLU A 21 -4.18 -4.30 -13.11
CA GLU A 21 -5.56 -4.31 -12.59
C GLU A 21 -6.52 -5.19 -13.40
N GLN A 22 -6.28 -5.39 -14.70
CA GLN A 22 -7.13 -6.23 -15.56
C GLN A 22 -6.95 -7.74 -15.29
N PHE A 23 -5.87 -8.12 -14.60
CA PHE A 23 -5.51 -9.50 -14.31
C PHE A 23 -5.62 -9.83 -12.83
N ALA A 24 -6.04 -8.88 -12.01
CA ALA A 24 -6.03 -9.00 -10.56
C ALA A 24 -7.42 -8.80 -9.98
N ILE A 25 -7.70 -9.55 -8.91
CA ILE A 25 -8.85 -9.34 -8.05
C ILE A 25 -8.37 -9.10 -6.62
N VAL A 26 -9.14 -8.32 -5.88
CA VAL A 26 -8.93 -8.15 -4.45
C VAL A 26 -9.92 -9.04 -3.71
N VAL A 27 -9.39 -9.85 -2.81
CA VAL A 27 -10.12 -10.78 -1.95
C VAL A 27 -10.05 -10.26 -0.52
N ARG A 28 -11.19 -10.14 0.13
CA ARG A 28 -11.35 -9.75 1.54
C ARG A 28 -12.14 -10.82 2.30
N ASP A 29 -12.15 -10.66 3.62
CA ASP A 29 -12.89 -11.53 4.53
C ASP A 29 -12.51 -13.01 4.36
N ILE A 30 -11.20 -13.26 4.20
CA ILE A 30 -10.67 -14.62 4.14
C ILE A 30 -10.92 -15.29 5.51
N PRO A 31 -11.50 -16.51 5.53
CA PRO A 31 -11.79 -17.20 6.79
C PRO A 31 -10.51 -17.53 7.56
N PRO A 32 -10.61 -17.86 8.87
CA PRO A 32 -9.48 -18.33 9.65
C PRO A 32 -8.74 -19.47 8.96
N VAL A 33 -7.41 -19.53 9.14
CA VAL A 33 -6.59 -20.53 8.48
C VAL A 33 -6.86 -21.90 9.11
N PRO A 34 -7.09 -22.96 8.31
CA PRO A 34 -7.17 -24.32 8.83
C PRO A 34 -5.87 -24.74 9.54
N GLU A 35 -5.97 -25.68 10.48
CA GLU A 35 -4.80 -26.17 11.21
C GLU A 35 -3.75 -26.76 10.26
N GLY A 36 -2.49 -26.34 10.43
CA GLY A 36 -1.35 -26.86 9.65
C GLY A 36 -1.12 -26.23 8.28
N GLN A 37 -1.96 -25.30 7.82
CA GLN A 37 -1.79 -24.62 6.53
C GLN A 37 -1.29 -23.18 6.69
N THR A 38 -0.56 -22.65 5.72
CA THR A 38 -0.32 -21.19 5.66
C THR A 38 -1.49 -20.46 4.99
N ARG A 39 -1.74 -19.20 5.33
CA ARG A 39 -2.81 -18.42 4.67
C ARG A 39 -2.61 -18.33 3.16
N LYS A 40 -1.36 -18.27 2.71
CA LYS A 40 -1.03 -18.27 1.28
C LYS A 40 -1.47 -19.58 0.63
N GLU A 41 -1.14 -20.72 1.21
CA GLU A 41 -1.59 -22.03 0.72
C GLU A 41 -3.12 -22.16 0.75
N GLN A 42 -3.80 -21.63 1.76
CA GLN A 42 -5.26 -21.61 1.83
C GLN A 42 -5.87 -20.87 0.63
N VAL A 43 -5.36 -19.69 0.31
CA VAL A 43 -5.83 -18.89 -0.84
C VAL A 43 -5.45 -19.57 -2.15
N ASP A 44 -4.21 -20.03 -2.28
CA ASP A 44 -3.71 -20.67 -3.50
C ASP A 44 -4.50 -21.96 -3.81
N SER A 45 -4.76 -22.80 -2.81
CA SER A 45 -5.55 -24.04 -2.98
C SER A 45 -7.01 -23.74 -3.32
N TYR A 46 -7.63 -22.76 -2.67
CA TYR A 46 -9.00 -22.33 -2.95
C TYR A 46 -9.18 -21.86 -4.40
N PHE A 47 -8.36 -20.91 -4.84
CA PHE A 47 -8.48 -20.36 -6.20
C PHE A 47 -8.00 -21.32 -7.28
N ARG A 48 -7.03 -22.20 -6.99
CA ARG A 48 -6.62 -23.26 -7.92
C ARG A 48 -7.70 -24.32 -8.09
N ALA A 49 -8.48 -24.64 -7.06
CA ALA A 49 -9.59 -25.57 -7.19
C ALA A 49 -10.72 -25.03 -8.08
N ILE A 50 -10.97 -23.72 -8.04
CA ILE A 50 -12.03 -23.06 -8.85
C ILE A 50 -11.53 -22.71 -10.26
N TYR A 51 -10.28 -22.28 -10.39
CA TYR A 51 -9.68 -21.78 -11.64
C TYR A 51 -8.33 -22.46 -11.94
N PRO A 52 -8.30 -23.77 -12.21
CA PRO A 52 -7.07 -24.57 -12.25
C PRO A 52 -6.03 -24.09 -13.27
N GLU A 53 -6.45 -23.76 -14.49
CA GLU A 53 -5.54 -23.38 -15.59
C GLU A 53 -5.16 -21.89 -15.60
N THR A 54 -5.95 -21.06 -14.93
CA THR A 54 -5.86 -19.60 -15.07
C THR A 54 -5.38 -18.90 -13.81
N PHE A 55 -5.43 -19.57 -12.66
CA PHE A 55 -4.84 -19.05 -11.43
C PHE A 55 -3.32 -18.98 -11.57
N TYR A 56 -2.75 -17.79 -11.37
CA TYR A 56 -1.31 -17.58 -11.46
C TYR A 56 -0.65 -17.59 -10.07
N ARG A 57 -1.06 -16.66 -9.20
CA ARG A 57 -0.46 -16.49 -7.86
C ARG A 57 -1.36 -15.65 -6.97
N SER A 58 -1.26 -15.85 -5.65
CA SER A 58 -1.76 -14.91 -4.66
C SER A 58 -0.65 -14.09 -3.98
N MET A 59 -1.04 -12.89 -3.55
CA MET A 59 -0.27 -12.00 -2.69
C MET A 59 -1.09 -11.69 -1.44
N ILE A 60 -0.65 -12.21 -0.29
CA ILE A 60 -1.30 -11.93 0.99
C ILE A 60 -0.96 -10.51 1.43
N ILE A 61 -1.99 -9.79 1.88
CA ILE A 61 -1.82 -8.43 2.40
C ILE A 61 -1.33 -8.52 3.84
N THR A 62 -0.31 -7.73 4.18
CA THR A 62 0.33 -7.71 5.50
C THR A 62 0.21 -6.33 6.16
N ASP A 63 0.23 -6.28 7.49
CA ASP A 63 0.34 -5.01 8.22
C ASP A 63 1.77 -4.46 8.18
N ASN A 64 2.02 -3.60 7.20
CA ASN A 64 3.33 -3.01 6.95
C ASN A 64 3.58 -1.71 7.73
N LYS A 65 2.78 -1.33 8.74
CA LYS A 65 2.96 -0.04 9.45
C LYS A 65 4.39 0.19 9.98
N LYS A 66 4.98 -0.81 10.63
CA LYS A 66 6.36 -0.72 11.16
C LYS A 66 7.39 -0.62 10.03
N VAL A 67 7.23 -1.47 9.00
CA VAL A 67 8.11 -1.51 7.82
C VAL A 67 8.07 -0.17 7.07
N ASN A 68 6.88 0.39 6.87
CA ASN A 68 6.69 1.69 6.21
C ASN A 68 7.37 2.82 6.99
N LYS A 69 7.27 2.82 8.33
CA LYS A 69 7.97 3.81 9.16
C LYS A 69 9.49 3.73 8.98
N ILE A 70 10.06 2.53 9.01
CA ILE A 70 11.51 2.32 8.78
C ILE A 70 11.89 2.75 7.36
N TRP A 71 11.05 2.44 6.37
CA TRP A 71 11.26 2.84 4.98
C TRP A 71 11.25 4.36 4.80
N GLU A 72 10.31 5.07 5.42
CA GLU A 72 10.24 6.53 5.40
C GLU A 72 11.49 7.17 6.03
N GLU A 73 11.96 6.62 7.16
CA GLU A 73 13.21 7.05 7.80
C GLU A 73 14.43 6.82 6.87
N LEU A 74 14.50 5.65 6.24
CA LEU A 74 15.56 5.26 5.30
C LEU A 74 15.59 6.18 4.08
N GLU A 75 14.44 6.45 3.45
CA GLU A 75 14.32 7.40 2.34
C GLU A 75 14.71 8.82 2.77
N GLY A 76 14.36 9.22 4.00
CA GLY A 76 14.83 10.46 4.61
C GLY A 76 16.36 10.54 4.69
N PHE A 77 17.04 9.46 5.08
CA PHE A 77 18.51 9.42 5.14
C PHE A 77 19.16 9.38 3.76
N LYS A 78 18.61 8.62 2.80
CA LYS A 78 19.09 8.62 1.41
C LYS A 78 19.05 10.02 0.79
N LYS A 79 17.95 10.76 0.99
CA LYS A 79 17.84 12.16 0.52
C LYS A 79 18.92 13.06 1.14
N LYS A 80 19.21 12.88 2.44
CA LYS A 80 20.28 13.62 3.13
C LYS A 80 21.67 13.25 2.63
N LEU A 81 21.89 11.98 2.31
CA LEU A 81 23.14 11.49 1.73
C LEU A 81 23.37 12.10 0.34
N ILE A 82 22.39 12.04 -0.55
CA ILE A 82 22.46 12.67 -1.89
C ILE A 82 22.77 14.16 -1.75
N ARG A 83 22.13 14.84 -0.79
CA ARG A 83 22.44 16.26 -0.50
C ARG A 83 23.88 16.46 -0.01
N ALA A 84 24.41 15.58 0.83
CA ALA A 84 25.79 15.68 1.31
C ALA A 84 26.80 15.43 0.17
N GLU A 85 26.55 14.44 -0.68
CA GLU A 85 27.39 14.11 -1.84
C GLU A 85 27.40 15.24 -2.88
N THR A 86 26.25 15.84 -3.16
CA THR A 86 26.16 17.01 -4.06
C THR A 86 26.91 18.22 -3.50
N VAL A 87 26.83 18.50 -2.20
CA VAL A 87 27.64 19.54 -1.54
C VAL A 87 29.13 19.22 -1.66
N PHE A 88 29.52 17.96 -1.44
CA PHE A 88 30.91 17.53 -1.59
C PHE A 88 31.41 17.68 -3.04
N ALA A 89 30.62 17.27 -4.03
CA ALA A 89 30.96 17.43 -5.44
C ALA A 89 31.13 18.90 -5.82
N ASN A 90 30.20 19.77 -5.40
CA ASN A 90 30.27 21.22 -5.65
C ASN A 90 31.43 21.91 -4.93
N SER A 91 31.95 21.32 -3.85
CA SER A 91 33.09 21.87 -3.12
C SER A 91 34.44 21.65 -3.82
N LYS A 92 34.50 20.75 -4.79
CA LYS A 92 35.70 20.53 -5.61
C LYS A 92 35.82 21.67 -6.62
N THR A 93 36.90 22.42 -6.54
CA THR A 93 37.19 23.56 -7.44
C THR A 93 38.60 23.41 -8.00
N THR A 94 38.92 24.11 -9.10
CA THR A 94 40.25 24.06 -9.73
C THR A 94 41.40 24.41 -8.76
N ALA A 95 41.09 25.20 -7.72
CA ALA A 95 42.05 25.58 -6.66
C ALA A 95 42.10 24.60 -5.47
N LYS A 96 41.12 23.69 -5.32
CA LYS A 96 41.04 22.70 -4.23
C LYS A 96 40.54 21.35 -4.77
N PRO A 97 41.44 20.48 -5.28
CA PRO A 97 41.05 19.24 -5.93
C PRO A 97 40.47 18.19 -4.96
N GLU A 98 40.84 18.23 -3.68
CA GLU A 98 40.37 17.26 -2.67
C GLU A 98 38.94 17.52 -2.16
N GLY A 99 38.40 18.74 -2.37
CA GLY A 99 37.07 19.13 -1.88
C GLY A 99 37.00 19.28 -0.34
N THR A 100 35.86 19.73 0.17
CA THR A 100 35.60 19.83 1.62
C THR A 100 34.47 18.88 2.00
N ARG A 101 34.74 17.88 2.83
CA ARG A 101 33.71 16.94 3.28
C ARG A 101 32.71 17.63 4.22
N PRO A 102 31.39 17.48 3.99
CA PRO A 102 30.38 18.09 4.84
C PRO A 102 30.31 17.39 6.18
N THR A 103 30.40 18.14 7.27
CA THR A 103 30.26 17.61 8.64
C THR A 103 28.94 18.01 9.26
N ASN A 104 28.31 17.10 10.01
CA ASN A 104 27.09 17.36 10.78
C ASN A 104 27.35 17.10 12.27
N LYS A 105 26.53 17.66 13.16
CA LYS A 105 26.48 17.28 14.57
C LYS A 105 25.33 16.31 14.81
N THR A 106 25.53 15.34 15.68
CA THR A 106 24.57 14.23 15.89
C THR A 106 23.31 14.59 16.67
N GLY A 107 23.28 15.69 17.42
CA GLY A 107 22.18 16.06 18.31
C GLY A 107 21.10 16.92 17.65
N TRP A 108 20.28 17.54 18.49
CA TRP A 108 19.06 18.22 18.08
C TRP A 108 19.30 19.24 16.95
N LEU A 109 18.63 19.02 15.82
CA LEU A 109 18.71 19.83 14.58
C LEU A 109 20.14 20.09 14.06
N GLY A 110 21.14 19.28 14.44
CA GLY A 110 22.54 19.50 14.07
C GLY A 110 23.24 20.61 14.86
N LEU A 111 22.67 21.08 15.97
CA LEU A 111 23.23 22.17 16.78
C LEU A 111 24.11 21.66 17.93
N ILE A 112 23.74 20.53 18.51
CA ILE A 112 24.36 19.95 19.71
C ILE A 112 25.00 18.60 19.35
N GLY A 113 26.10 18.21 20.01
CA GLY A 113 26.70 16.87 19.84
C GLY A 113 28.03 16.85 19.08
N LYS A 114 28.55 15.64 18.88
CA LYS A 114 29.86 15.40 18.26
C LYS A 114 29.80 15.70 16.76
N LYS A 115 30.85 16.35 16.26
CA LYS A 115 31.03 16.64 14.83
C LYS A 115 31.46 15.34 14.12
N VAL A 116 30.66 14.86 13.19
CA VAL A 116 30.88 13.64 12.42
C VAL A 116 30.84 13.95 10.92
N ASP A 117 31.54 13.14 10.12
CA ASP A 117 31.43 13.19 8.66
C ASP A 117 30.01 12.79 8.27
N SER A 118 29.31 13.67 7.55
CA SER A 118 27.90 13.45 7.22
C SER A 118 27.72 12.27 6.27
N ILE A 119 28.65 12.07 5.34
CA ILE A 119 28.54 11.02 4.32
C ILE A 119 28.68 9.65 4.99
N GLU A 120 29.72 9.47 5.79
CA GLU A 120 29.97 8.22 6.52
C GLU A 120 28.83 7.92 7.51
N TYR A 121 28.41 8.93 8.27
CA TYR A 121 27.32 8.79 9.24
C TYR A 121 25.99 8.37 8.58
N TYR A 122 25.63 8.97 7.43
CA TYR A 122 24.40 8.58 6.74
C TYR A 122 24.52 7.18 6.11
N ASN A 123 25.69 6.80 5.59
CA ASN A 123 25.92 5.44 5.10
C ASN A 123 25.76 4.40 6.21
N GLU A 124 26.38 4.62 7.37
CA GLU A 124 26.24 3.73 8.53
C GLU A 124 24.77 3.60 8.97
N LYS A 125 24.04 4.73 9.05
CA LYS A 125 22.61 4.73 9.41
C LYS A 125 21.74 4.03 8.36
N ILE A 126 22.03 4.20 7.08
CA ILE A 126 21.33 3.49 6.01
C ILE A 126 21.55 1.98 6.15
N ASN A 127 22.78 1.54 6.36
CA ASN A 127 23.09 0.12 6.53
C ASN A 127 22.40 -0.47 7.76
N GLU A 128 22.39 0.25 8.89
CA GLU A 128 21.68 -0.14 10.11
C GLU A 128 20.16 -0.27 9.86
N LEU A 129 19.57 0.71 9.15
CA LEU A 129 18.14 0.70 8.83
C LEU A 129 17.77 -0.38 7.81
N VAL A 130 18.62 -0.67 6.83
CA VAL A 130 18.42 -1.76 5.86
C VAL A 130 18.37 -3.10 6.59
N ALA A 131 19.32 -3.36 7.50
CA ALA A 131 19.32 -4.59 8.29
C ALA A 131 18.06 -4.73 9.17
N LYS A 132 17.62 -3.63 9.80
CA LYS A 132 16.36 -3.58 10.57
C LYS A 132 15.12 -3.77 9.67
N LEU A 133 15.15 -3.22 8.46
CA LEU A 133 14.06 -3.35 7.51
C LEU A 133 13.90 -4.81 7.08
N GLU A 134 15.00 -5.49 6.73
CA GLU A 134 14.98 -6.90 6.31
C GLU A 134 14.47 -7.82 7.43
N SER A 135 14.87 -7.57 8.67
CA SER A 135 14.39 -8.37 9.82
C SER A 135 12.90 -8.14 10.07
N GLU A 136 12.43 -6.89 10.08
CA GLU A 136 11.02 -6.55 10.26
C GLU A 136 10.14 -7.02 9.09
N GLN A 137 10.67 -7.03 7.85
CA GLN A 137 9.98 -7.59 6.68
C GLN A 137 9.74 -9.09 6.85
N LYS A 138 10.78 -9.85 7.26
CA LYS A 138 10.66 -11.30 7.51
C LYS A 138 9.62 -11.61 8.60
N ILE A 139 9.61 -10.82 9.68
CA ILE A 139 8.62 -10.95 10.76
C ILE A 139 7.22 -10.64 10.24
N THR A 140 7.07 -9.52 9.51
CA THR A 140 5.77 -9.05 9.01
C THR A 140 5.14 -10.02 8.02
N LEU A 141 5.93 -10.64 7.14
CA LEU A 141 5.47 -11.67 6.21
C LEU A 141 4.99 -12.94 6.91
N LYS A 142 5.55 -13.29 8.06
CA LYS A 142 5.18 -14.49 8.83
C LYS A 142 3.98 -14.25 9.73
N GLU A 143 3.99 -13.17 10.52
CA GLU A 143 3.09 -13.01 11.66
C GLU A 143 1.94 -12.03 11.39
N LYS A 144 2.15 -11.02 10.55
CA LYS A 144 1.20 -9.89 10.39
C LYS A 144 0.35 -10.00 9.14
N GLN A 145 -0.04 -11.22 8.77
CA GLN A 145 -0.91 -11.47 7.62
C GLN A 145 -2.35 -11.06 7.93
N GLN A 146 -2.96 -10.29 7.05
CA GLN A 146 -4.34 -9.82 7.17
C GLN A 146 -5.33 -10.78 6.49
N ASN A 147 -6.62 -10.55 6.71
CA ASN A 147 -7.71 -11.35 6.11
C ASN A 147 -8.04 -10.89 4.69
N ALA A 148 -7.03 -10.49 3.92
CA ALA A 148 -7.17 -10.01 2.56
C ALA A 148 -5.99 -10.47 1.71
N ALA A 149 -6.24 -10.69 0.42
CA ALA A 149 -5.24 -11.05 -0.57
C ALA A 149 -5.55 -10.41 -1.92
N ILE A 150 -4.53 -10.27 -2.76
CA ILE A 150 -4.68 -9.99 -4.18
C ILE A 150 -4.40 -11.29 -4.92
N VAL A 151 -5.30 -11.67 -5.82
CA VAL A 151 -5.16 -12.88 -6.63
C VAL A 151 -4.96 -12.46 -8.08
N PHE A 152 -3.94 -13.03 -8.70
CA PHE A 152 -3.57 -12.77 -10.09
C PHE A 152 -3.96 -13.96 -10.97
N PHE A 153 -4.48 -13.66 -12.15
CA PHE A 153 -4.83 -14.62 -13.17
C PHE A 153 -4.01 -14.39 -14.45
N SER A 154 -3.84 -15.44 -15.25
CA SER A 154 -3.23 -15.34 -16.58
C SER A 154 -4.16 -14.71 -17.61
N ASN A 155 -5.49 -14.78 -17.39
CA ASN A 155 -6.51 -14.32 -18.33
C ASN A 155 -7.41 -13.23 -17.74
N ARG A 156 -7.53 -12.10 -18.46
CA ARG A 156 -8.36 -10.93 -18.10
C ARG A 156 -9.85 -11.28 -17.99
N VAL A 157 -10.34 -12.15 -18.86
CA VAL A 157 -11.76 -12.56 -18.89
C VAL A 157 -12.10 -13.33 -17.61
N VAL A 158 -11.19 -14.20 -17.17
CA VAL A 158 -11.39 -14.96 -15.94
C VAL A 158 -11.27 -14.07 -14.71
N ALA A 159 -10.31 -13.14 -14.69
CA ALA A 159 -10.22 -12.15 -13.61
C ALA A 159 -11.52 -11.33 -13.48
N ALA A 160 -12.07 -10.84 -14.60
CA ALA A 160 -13.33 -10.09 -14.61
C ALA A 160 -14.53 -10.94 -14.16
N SER A 161 -14.62 -12.20 -14.61
CA SER A 161 -15.65 -13.14 -14.18
C SER A 161 -15.53 -13.48 -12.69
N ALA A 162 -14.33 -13.75 -12.20
CA ALA A 162 -14.05 -14.04 -10.80
C ALA A 162 -14.38 -12.84 -9.89
N ALA A 163 -14.16 -11.62 -10.36
CA ALA A 163 -14.51 -10.38 -9.66
C ALA A 163 -16.02 -10.17 -9.49
N GLN A 164 -16.84 -10.77 -10.36
CA GLN A 164 -18.31 -10.66 -10.33
C GLN A 164 -18.98 -11.90 -9.73
N SER A 165 -18.23 -12.98 -9.51
CA SER A 165 -18.75 -14.24 -8.99
C SER A 165 -18.85 -14.21 -7.46
N LEU A 166 -19.90 -14.84 -6.93
CA LEU A 166 -20.01 -15.11 -5.49
C LEU A 166 -19.20 -16.35 -5.15
N HIS A 167 -18.24 -16.20 -4.23
CA HIS A 167 -17.30 -17.24 -3.83
C HIS A 167 -17.80 -18.05 -2.62
N ALA A 168 -18.59 -17.43 -1.74
CA ALA A 168 -19.18 -18.08 -0.57
C ALA A 168 -20.70 -17.89 -0.56
N GLN A 169 -21.39 -18.79 0.15
CA GLN A 169 -22.83 -18.67 0.42
C GLN A 169 -23.14 -17.50 1.36
N THR A 170 -22.18 -17.13 2.21
CA THR A 170 -22.32 -16.03 3.17
C THR A 170 -21.53 -14.82 2.71
N VAL A 171 -22.08 -13.63 2.92
CA VAL A 171 -21.47 -12.35 2.48
C VAL A 171 -20.23 -11.95 3.29
N ASP A 172 -20.04 -12.57 4.44
CA ASP A 172 -18.95 -12.30 5.38
C ASP A 172 -17.69 -13.14 5.10
N LYS A 173 -17.66 -13.93 4.03
CA LYS A 173 -16.54 -14.80 3.65
C LYS A 173 -16.22 -14.64 2.17
N TRP A 174 -14.92 -14.62 1.85
CA TRP A 174 -14.43 -14.57 0.46
C TRP A 174 -15.09 -13.46 -0.37
N SER A 175 -15.14 -12.24 0.17
CA SER A 175 -15.65 -11.08 -0.56
C SER A 175 -14.64 -10.68 -1.64
N VAL A 176 -15.06 -10.72 -2.91
CA VAL A 176 -14.18 -10.42 -4.05
C VAL A 176 -14.69 -9.19 -4.80
N PHE A 177 -13.75 -8.38 -5.28
CA PHE A 177 -14.03 -7.31 -6.24
C PHE A 177 -12.84 -7.11 -7.18
N GLY A 178 -13.07 -6.46 -8.32
CA GLY A 178 -12.01 -6.17 -9.29
C GLY A 178 -10.93 -5.29 -8.67
N ALA A 179 -9.65 -5.63 -8.90
CA ALA A 179 -8.57 -4.84 -8.35
C ALA A 179 -8.52 -3.46 -9.05
N PRO A 180 -8.48 -2.36 -8.29
CA PRO A 180 -8.13 -1.06 -8.86
C PRO A 180 -6.63 -1.00 -9.14
N GLU A 181 -6.19 0.09 -9.76
CA GLU A 181 -4.77 0.39 -9.90
C GLU A 181 -4.08 0.36 -8.52
N PRO A 182 -2.83 -0.18 -8.40
CA PRO A 182 -2.15 -0.28 -7.11
C PRO A 182 -2.05 1.03 -6.32
N CYS A 183 -1.95 2.16 -7.02
CA CYS A 183 -1.90 3.50 -6.43
C CYS A 183 -3.27 4.00 -5.94
N GLN A 184 -4.36 3.51 -6.52
CA GLN A 184 -5.73 3.85 -6.13
C GLN A 184 -6.22 3.01 -4.95
N LEU A 185 -5.47 1.97 -4.58
CA LEU A 185 -5.84 1.05 -3.52
C LEU A 185 -5.45 1.60 -2.14
N LEU A 186 -6.44 1.75 -1.26
CA LEU A 186 -6.23 2.13 0.14
C LEU A 186 -5.88 0.91 0.98
N TRP A 187 -4.60 0.54 1.02
CA TRP A 187 -4.07 -0.62 1.75
C TRP A 187 -4.55 -0.73 3.22
N PRO A 188 -4.62 0.36 4.02
CA PRO A 188 -5.06 0.28 5.41
C PRO A 188 -6.52 -0.15 5.59
N ASN A 189 -7.36 0.01 4.55
CA ASN A 189 -8.78 -0.34 4.60
C ASN A 189 -9.05 -1.81 4.30
N LEU A 190 -8.08 -2.55 3.76
CA LEU A 190 -8.27 -3.96 3.37
C LEU A 190 -8.43 -4.90 4.57
N LYS A 191 -7.88 -4.53 5.73
CA LYS A 191 -7.98 -5.34 6.95
C LYS A 191 -9.36 -5.33 7.61
N ILE A 192 -10.22 -4.38 7.24
CA ILE A 192 -11.48 -4.13 7.92
C ILE A 192 -12.50 -5.19 7.48
N LYS A 193 -12.99 -5.98 8.45
CA LYS A 193 -13.98 -7.02 8.21
C LYS A 193 -15.31 -6.45 7.72
N TYR A 194 -16.12 -7.28 7.06
CA TYR A 194 -17.44 -6.90 6.56
C TYR A 194 -18.32 -6.19 7.61
N PHE A 195 -18.53 -6.80 8.78
CA PHE A 195 -19.39 -6.22 9.82
C PHE A 195 -18.89 -4.87 10.35
N GLU A 196 -17.56 -4.72 10.52
CA GLU A 196 -16.98 -3.44 10.93
C GLU A 196 -17.18 -2.34 9.89
N ARG A 197 -17.20 -2.69 8.59
CA ARG A 197 -17.48 -1.75 7.51
C ARG A 197 -18.93 -1.26 7.54
N GLU A 198 -19.88 -2.18 7.72
CA GLU A 198 -21.30 -1.85 7.83
C GLU A 198 -21.57 -0.92 9.01
N VAL A 199 -21.05 -1.24 10.20
CA VAL A 199 -21.20 -0.38 11.38
C VAL A 199 -20.60 1.01 11.15
N ARG A 200 -19.41 1.11 10.55
CA ARG A 200 -18.79 2.40 10.21
C ARG A 200 -19.65 3.19 9.22
N GLN A 201 -20.26 2.54 8.25
CA GLN A 201 -21.16 3.20 7.28
C GLN A 201 -22.37 3.81 7.97
N TYR A 202 -23.03 3.07 8.89
CA TYR A 202 -24.14 3.62 9.67
C TYR A 202 -23.73 4.78 10.58
N VAL A 203 -22.56 4.69 11.22
CA VAL A 203 -22.02 5.78 12.04
C VAL A 203 -21.79 7.04 11.18
N VAL A 204 -21.23 6.88 9.97
CA VAL A 204 -21.03 8.00 9.05
C VAL A 204 -22.37 8.61 8.61
N TYR A 205 -23.38 7.79 8.28
CA TYR A 205 -24.71 8.30 7.94
C TYR A 205 -25.34 9.09 9.08
N PHE A 206 -25.18 8.64 10.32
CA PHE A 206 -25.65 9.37 11.49
C PHE A 206 -24.93 10.72 11.64
N ILE A 207 -23.61 10.76 11.51
CA ILE A 207 -22.83 12.00 11.58
C ILE A 207 -23.24 12.97 10.46
N VAL A 208 -23.44 12.49 9.23
CA VAL A 208 -23.89 13.31 8.10
C VAL A 208 -25.29 13.86 8.35
N ALA A 209 -26.21 13.07 8.90
CA ALA A 209 -27.54 13.54 9.26
C ALA A 209 -27.48 14.67 10.30
N LEU A 210 -26.67 14.53 11.34
CA LEU A 210 -26.43 15.60 12.32
C LEU A 210 -25.81 16.83 11.66
N ALA A 211 -24.81 16.65 10.78
CA ALA A 211 -24.18 17.75 10.07
C ALA A 211 -25.19 18.54 9.23
N ILE A 212 -26.12 17.86 8.54
CA ILE A 212 -27.19 18.52 7.78
C ILE A 212 -28.11 19.32 8.71
N LEU A 213 -28.52 18.76 9.85
CA LEU A 213 -29.37 19.45 10.82
C LEU A 213 -28.68 20.68 11.41
N PHE A 214 -27.42 20.57 11.81
CA PHE A 214 -26.66 21.72 12.32
C PHE A 214 -26.34 22.74 11.24
N TYR A 215 -26.19 22.32 9.99
CA TYR A 215 -25.99 23.23 8.86
C TYR A 215 -27.25 24.01 8.49
N MET A 216 -28.45 23.60 8.94
CA MET A 216 -29.65 24.42 8.81
C MET A 216 -29.54 25.73 9.61
N ILE A 217 -28.85 25.74 10.74
CA ILE A 217 -28.69 26.93 11.60
C ILE A 217 -28.08 28.11 10.82
N PRO A 218 -26.87 28.01 10.21
CA PRO A 218 -26.32 29.12 9.44
C PRO A 218 -27.17 29.49 8.22
N ILE A 219 -27.87 28.53 7.59
CA ILE A 219 -28.80 28.83 6.49
C ILE A 219 -29.92 29.77 6.96
N THR A 220 -30.47 29.52 8.16
CA THR A 220 -31.51 30.40 8.74
C THR A 220 -31.02 31.79 9.13
N PHE A 221 -29.71 32.00 9.33
CA PHE A 221 -29.14 33.33 9.60
C PHE A 221 -28.83 34.13 8.33
N VAL A 222 -28.63 33.44 7.20
CA VAL A 222 -28.32 34.06 5.91
C VAL A 222 -29.57 34.34 5.08
N SER A 223 -30.60 33.47 5.20
CA SER A 223 -31.90 33.64 4.55
C SER A 223 -32.81 34.61 5.31
#